data_AF-A0A355T8A0-F1
#
_entry.id   AF-A0A355T8A0-F1
#
_cell.length_a   1.000
_cell.length_b   1.000
_cell.length_c   1.000
_cell.angle_alpha   90.00
_cell.angle_beta   90.00
_cell.angle_gamma   90.00
#
_symmetry.space_group_name_H-M   'P 1'
#
loop_
_entity.id
_entity.type
_entity.pdbx_description
1 polymer ?
#
loop_
_entity_poly.entity_id
_entity_poly.type
_entity_poly.pdbx_seq_one_letter_code
_entity_poly.pdbx_strand_id
1 'polypeptide(L)'
;MSTVKSEKNVSTRETKKSASPTARSISPFRHFTSVEWGKLRADTPLTLSEDDLQSLRGWGENVSLEEVREIYLPLSRLLNLYVGATQELHGATSKFLGTKQAKTPFIIGVAGSVAVGKSTTARILHELLQRWPNHPKVDLITTDGFLYPNAELEERDLMQRKGFPESFDVKRLISFLSDIKAGERQVVAPVYSHF
;
A
#
# COMPACT_ATOMS: atom_id res chain seq x y z
N MET A 1 31.32 65.99 36.06
CA MET A 1 30.69 66.05 34.72
C MET A 1 31.09 64.77 34.00
N SER A 2 30.30 63.72 34.17
CA SER A 2 29.21 63.32 33.24
C SER A 2 29.75 62.18 32.36
N THR A 3 29.45 60.91 32.67
CA THR A 3 28.31 60.12 32.11
C THR A 3 28.42 60.07 30.58
N VAL A 4 28.55 58.93 29.90
CA VAL A 4 27.52 57.94 29.55
C VAL A 4 28.27 56.83 28.78
N LYS A 5 28.41 55.62 29.32
CA LYS A 5 27.57 54.42 29.10
C LYS A 5 27.27 54.05 27.64
N SER A 6 27.69 52.83 27.32
CA SER A 6 27.32 52.00 26.19
C SER A 6 25.83 52.02 25.87
N GLU A 7 25.49 52.19 24.59
CA GLU A 7 24.27 51.65 23.98
C GLU A 7 24.40 51.71 22.44
N LYS A 8 24.97 50.66 21.84
CA LYS A 8 24.71 50.36 20.42
C LYS A 8 23.47 49.48 20.36
N ASN A 9 22.32 50.13 20.32
CA ASN A 9 21.03 49.50 20.11
C ASN A 9 20.88 49.20 18.61
N VAL A 10 21.44 48.08 18.14
CA VAL A 10 21.12 47.54 16.82
C VAL A 10 19.82 46.77 16.96
N SER A 11 18.73 47.50 16.68
CA SER A 11 17.39 46.96 16.50
C SER A 11 17.40 45.94 15.36
N THR A 12 17.60 44.68 15.71
CA THR A 12 17.43 43.56 14.80
C THR A 12 15.93 43.30 14.76
N ARG A 13 15.26 43.83 13.74
CA ARG A 13 13.87 43.47 13.41
C ARG A 13 13.83 41.98 13.08
N GLU A 14 13.58 41.16 14.10
CA GLU A 14 13.05 39.82 13.89
C GLU A 14 11.65 39.97 13.28
N THR A 15 11.54 39.66 12.00
CA THR A 15 10.26 39.46 11.34
C THR A 15 9.63 38.19 11.90
N LYS A 16 8.91 38.34 13.02
CA LYS A 16 7.88 37.39 13.43
C LYS A 16 6.87 37.29 12.29
N LYS A 17 7.02 36.25 11.48
CA LYS A 17 6.04 35.84 10.48
C LYS A 17 4.82 35.36 11.27
N SER A 18 3.92 36.28 11.57
CA SER A 18 2.62 35.99 12.16
C SER A 18 1.87 35.09 11.19
N ALA A 19 1.81 33.79 11.49
CA ALA A 19 0.88 32.89 10.82
C ALA A 19 -0.53 33.38 11.16
N SER A 20 -1.22 33.90 10.16
CA SER A 20 -2.65 34.16 10.24
C SER A 20 -3.39 32.85 10.55
N PRO A 21 -4.52 32.90 11.27
CA PRO A 21 -5.32 31.71 11.57
C PRO A 21 -5.85 31.18 10.23
N THR A 22 -5.24 30.09 9.77
CA THR A 22 -5.42 29.53 8.44
C THR A 22 -6.84 29.02 8.26
N ALA A 23 -7.44 29.39 7.12
CA ALA A 23 -8.62 28.76 6.58
C ALA A 23 -8.50 27.23 6.72
N ARG A 24 -9.55 26.57 7.23
CA ARG A 24 -9.64 25.11 7.21
C ARG A 24 -9.45 24.63 5.78
N SER A 25 -8.27 24.11 5.47
CA SER A 25 -7.99 23.47 4.19
C SER A 25 -8.75 22.16 4.16
N ILE A 26 -9.83 22.11 3.37
CA ILE A 26 -10.54 20.86 3.09
C ILE A 26 -9.54 19.98 2.34
N SER A 27 -9.09 18.89 2.98
CA SER A 27 -8.25 17.87 2.36
C SER A 27 -9.11 16.64 2.07
N PRO A 28 -8.97 15.98 0.90
CA PRO A 28 -9.59 14.69 0.66
C PRO A 28 -8.98 13.58 1.52
N PHE A 29 -7.83 13.84 2.16
CA PHE A 29 -7.11 12.89 2.99
C PHE A 29 -7.27 13.19 4.47
N ARG A 30 -7.36 12.11 5.26
CA ARG A 30 -7.24 12.16 6.72
C ARG A 30 -5.81 11.86 7.10
N HIS A 31 -5.26 12.68 8.00
CA HIS A 31 -3.91 12.53 8.50
C HIS A 31 -3.94 11.95 9.91
N PHE A 32 -3.06 10.99 10.18
CA PHE A 32 -2.91 10.35 11.48
C PHE A 32 -1.42 10.25 11.81
N THR A 33 -1.09 10.43 13.07
CA THR A 33 0.17 9.92 13.65
C THR A 33 0.10 8.40 13.80
N SER A 34 1.24 7.72 13.92
CA SER A 34 1.28 6.27 14.17
C SER A 34 0.49 5.87 15.42
N VAL A 35 0.58 6.68 16.48
CA VAL A 35 -0.13 6.45 17.74
C VAL A 35 -1.65 6.58 17.59
N GLU A 36 -2.13 7.59 16.84
CA GLU A 36 -3.56 7.75 16.56
C GLU A 36 -4.09 6.61 15.68
N TRP A 37 -3.31 6.24 14.67
CA TRP A 37 -3.63 5.14 13.77
C TRP A 37 -3.68 3.79 14.49
N GLY A 38 -2.70 3.49 15.35
CA GLY A 38 -2.62 2.25 16.12
C GLY A 38 -3.80 2.02 17.04
N LYS A 39 -4.43 3.08 17.56
CA LYS A 39 -5.67 2.99 18.36
C LYS A 39 -6.85 2.45 17.55
N LEU A 40 -6.84 2.60 16.22
CA LEU A 40 -7.91 2.11 15.34
C LEU A 40 -7.91 0.57 15.18
N ARG A 41 -6.95 -0.15 15.76
CA ARG A 41 -7.02 -1.61 15.85
C ARG A 41 -8.24 -2.08 16.66
N ALA A 42 -8.71 -1.27 17.62
CA ALA A 42 -9.70 -1.64 18.63
C ALA A 42 -9.37 -3.00 19.27
N ASP A 43 -10.30 -3.95 19.27
CA ASP A 43 -10.15 -5.28 19.88
C ASP A 43 -9.64 -6.34 18.89
N THR A 44 -9.11 -5.92 17.73
CA THR A 44 -8.57 -6.88 16.75
C THR A 44 -7.33 -7.56 17.34
N PRO A 45 -7.35 -8.90 17.53
CA PRO A 45 -6.22 -9.60 18.11
C PRO A 45 -5.02 -9.58 17.14
N LEU A 46 -3.82 -9.49 17.70
CA LEU A 46 -2.60 -9.73 16.93
C LEU A 46 -2.50 -11.24 16.66
N THR A 47 -2.60 -11.63 15.40
CA THR A 47 -2.60 -13.03 14.99
C THR A 47 -1.26 -13.50 14.41
N LEU A 48 -0.29 -12.58 14.29
CA LEU A 48 1.08 -12.87 13.87
C LEU A 48 2.01 -13.05 15.07
N SER A 49 2.79 -14.12 15.03
CA SER A 49 3.90 -14.38 15.96
C SER A 49 5.21 -13.75 15.47
N GLU A 50 6.24 -13.70 16.34
CA GLU A 50 7.58 -13.26 15.91
C GLU A 50 8.17 -14.20 14.86
N ASP A 51 7.90 -15.50 14.95
CA ASP A 51 8.37 -16.51 13.99
C ASP A 51 7.73 -16.29 12.61
N ASP A 52 6.43 -15.95 12.57
CA ASP A 52 5.77 -15.56 11.32
C ASP A 52 6.49 -14.34 10.70
N LEU A 53 6.79 -13.31 11.51
CA LEU A 53 7.48 -12.12 11.00
C LEU A 53 8.87 -12.40 10.46
N GLN A 54 9.65 -13.27 11.11
CA GLN A 54 10.98 -13.64 10.62
C GLN A 54 10.91 -14.21 9.20
N SER A 55 9.90 -15.01 8.89
CA SER A 55 9.70 -15.59 7.55
C SER A 55 9.28 -14.56 6.49
N LEU A 56 8.65 -13.46 6.90
CA LEU A 56 8.11 -12.43 5.99
C LEU A 56 9.12 -11.34 5.66
N ARG A 57 10.15 -11.16 6.49
CA ARG A 57 11.19 -10.15 6.30
C ARG A 57 11.97 -10.42 5.01
N GLY A 58 12.06 -9.38 4.17
CA GLY A 58 12.98 -9.37 3.03
C GLY A 58 14.44 -9.23 3.48
N TRP A 59 15.37 -9.43 2.55
CA TRP A 59 16.80 -9.22 2.80
C TRP A 59 17.05 -7.76 3.23
N GLY A 60 17.51 -7.56 4.47
CA GLY A 60 17.88 -6.25 5.01
C GLY A 60 16.73 -5.43 5.63
N GLU A 61 15.52 -5.98 5.73
CA GLU A 61 14.37 -5.26 6.30
C GLU A 61 14.03 -5.71 7.73
N ASN A 62 13.91 -4.76 8.65
CA ASN A 62 13.58 -4.99 10.06
C ASN A 62 12.18 -4.45 10.38
N VAL A 63 11.13 -5.25 10.11
CA VAL A 63 9.78 -4.94 10.59
C VAL A 63 9.57 -5.59 11.96
N SER A 64 9.25 -4.77 12.96
CA SER A 64 9.02 -5.22 14.34
C SER A 64 7.57 -5.63 14.60
N LEU A 65 7.31 -6.49 15.60
CA LEU A 65 5.93 -6.78 16.05
C LEU A 65 5.17 -5.51 16.46
N GLU A 66 5.88 -4.53 17.02
CA GLU A 66 5.27 -3.26 17.42
C GLU A 66 4.76 -2.48 16.19
N GLU A 67 5.57 -2.40 15.14
CA GLU A 67 5.15 -1.79 13.87
C GLU A 67 3.97 -2.53 13.23
N VAL A 68 3.97 -3.86 13.27
CA VAL A 68 2.83 -4.67 12.79
C VAL A 68 1.57 -4.35 13.57
N ARG A 69 1.68 -4.22 14.89
CA ARG A 69 0.58 -3.92 15.78
C ARG A 69 0.03 -2.50 15.60
N GLU A 70 0.90 -1.52 15.42
CA GLU A 70 0.51 -0.11 15.31
C GLU A 70 0.09 0.29 13.91
N ILE A 71 0.71 -0.27 12.86
CA ILE A 71 0.51 0.17 11.48
C ILE A 71 -0.32 -0.82 10.68
N TYR A 72 0.12 -2.07 10.62
CA TYR A 72 -0.43 -3.07 9.70
C TYR A 72 -1.75 -3.68 10.19
N LEU A 73 -1.92 -3.87 11.50
CA LEU A 73 -3.18 -4.38 12.06
C LEU A 73 -4.37 -3.44 11.77
N PRO A 74 -4.34 -2.13 12.12
CA PRO A 74 -5.44 -1.23 11.76
C PRO A 74 -5.67 -1.13 10.26
N LEU A 75 -4.60 -1.19 9.45
CA LEU A 75 -4.71 -1.19 7.99
C LEU A 75 -5.42 -2.45 7.47
N SER A 76 -5.05 -3.64 7.94
CA SER A 76 -5.69 -4.90 7.56
C SER A 76 -7.17 -4.90 7.94
N ARG A 77 -7.52 -4.36 9.12
CA ARG A 77 -8.90 -4.18 9.56
C ARG A 77 -9.67 -3.24 8.64
N LEU A 78 -9.08 -2.10 8.28
CA LEU A 78 -9.70 -1.15 7.36
C LEU A 78 -9.96 -1.80 6.00
N LEU A 79 -8.97 -2.50 5.45
CA LEU A 79 -9.10 -3.24 4.20
C LEU A 79 -10.20 -4.30 4.29
N ASN A 80 -10.31 -5.02 5.42
CA ASN A 80 -11.40 -5.98 5.64
C ASN A 80 -12.79 -5.34 5.62
N LEU A 81 -12.95 -4.13 6.17
CA LEU A 81 -14.20 -3.37 6.06
C LEU A 81 -14.52 -3.01 4.59
N TYR A 82 -13.52 -2.58 3.82
CA TYR A 82 -13.71 -2.27 2.39
C TYR A 82 -14.09 -3.51 1.58
N VAL A 83 -13.45 -4.65 1.83
CA VAL A 83 -13.75 -5.90 1.13
C VAL A 83 -15.17 -6.35 1.42
N GLY A 84 -15.57 -6.37 2.70
CA GLY A 84 -16.93 -6.73 3.11
C GLY A 84 -18.00 -5.84 2.47
N ALA A 85 -17.84 -4.52 2.57
CA ALA A 85 -18.78 -3.57 1.97
C ALA A 85 -18.89 -3.73 0.43
N THR A 86 -17.77 -3.98 -0.25
CA THR A 86 -17.76 -4.20 -1.70
C THR A 86 -18.49 -5.50 -2.08
N GLN A 87 -18.29 -6.58 -1.32
CA GLN A 87 -18.97 -7.85 -1.53
C GLN A 87 -20.49 -7.72 -1.33
N GLU A 88 -20.92 -7.00 -0.30
CA GLU A 88 -22.33 -6.72 -0.05
C GLU A 88 -22.96 -5.92 -1.19
N LEU A 89 -22.27 -4.86 -1.66
CA LEU A 89 -22.72 -4.06 -2.79
C LEU A 89 -22.87 -4.90 -4.06
N HIS A 90 -21.87 -5.71 -4.40
CA HIS A 90 -21.93 -6.61 -5.55
C HIS A 90 -23.09 -7.63 -5.44
N GLY A 91 -23.33 -8.16 -4.24
CA GLY A 91 -24.44 -9.06 -3.98
C GLY A 91 -25.81 -8.39 -4.20
N ALA A 92 -25.97 -7.16 -3.70
CA ALA A 92 -27.17 -6.37 -3.89
C ALA A 92 -27.43 -6.05 -5.37
N THR A 93 -26.38 -5.63 -6.10
CA THR A 93 -26.47 -5.33 -7.54
C THR A 93 -26.82 -6.59 -8.35
N SER A 94 -26.18 -7.73 -8.06
CA SER A 94 -26.47 -9.00 -8.75
C SER A 94 -27.92 -9.43 -8.54
N LYS A 95 -28.43 -9.29 -7.31
CA LYS A 95 -29.84 -9.58 -6.98
C LYS A 95 -30.80 -8.67 -7.74
N PHE A 96 -30.50 -7.37 -7.83
CA PHE A 96 -31.31 -6.40 -8.57
C PHE A 96 -31.35 -6.71 -10.07
N LEU A 97 -30.21 -7.06 -10.66
CA LEU A 97 -30.09 -7.37 -12.09
C LEU A 97 -30.53 -8.79 -12.46
N GLY A 98 -30.83 -9.65 -11.48
CA GLY A 98 -31.19 -11.06 -11.71
C GLY A 98 -30.04 -11.90 -12.26
N THR A 99 -28.78 -11.47 -12.10
CA THR A 99 -27.60 -12.17 -12.60
C THR A 99 -27.02 -13.11 -11.54
N LYS A 100 -26.59 -14.30 -11.96
CA LYS A 100 -25.72 -15.16 -11.15
C LYS A 100 -24.27 -14.78 -11.44
N GLN A 101 -23.85 -13.58 -11.00
CA GLN A 101 -22.45 -13.17 -11.17
C GLN A 101 -21.54 -14.00 -10.26
N ALA A 102 -20.41 -14.46 -10.81
CA ALA A 102 -19.37 -15.10 -10.02
C ALA A 102 -18.83 -14.11 -8.97
N LYS A 103 -18.33 -14.62 -7.83
CA LYS A 103 -17.68 -13.77 -6.82
C LYS A 103 -16.44 -13.12 -7.46
N THR A 104 -16.52 -11.82 -7.75
CA THR A 104 -15.39 -11.07 -8.28
C THR A 104 -14.38 -10.77 -7.17
N PRO A 105 -13.09 -11.12 -7.34
CA PRO A 105 -12.06 -10.81 -6.34
C PRO A 105 -11.89 -9.31 -6.09
N PHE A 106 -11.56 -8.96 -4.85
CA PHE A 106 -11.11 -7.61 -4.48
C PHE A 106 -9.61 -7.49 -4.76
N ILE A 107 -9.19 -6.41 -5.43
CA ILE A 107 -7.78 -6.23 -5.86
C ILE A 107 -7.20 -5.06 -5.08
N ILE A 108 -6.04 -5.28 -4.46
CA ILE A 108 -5.27 -4.26 -3.73
C ILE A 108 -3.96 -4.03 -4.50
N GLY A 109 -3.74 -2.80 -4.96
CA GLY A 109 -2.48 -2.40 -5.59
C GLY A 109 -1.52 -1.81 -4.54
N VAL A 110 -0.29 -2.33 -4.47
CA VAL A 110 0.78 -1.78 -3.63
C VAL A 110 1.85 -1.17 -4.53
N ALA A 111 1.97 0.15 -4.50
CA ALA A 111 2.87 0.92 -5.37
C ALA A 111 3.88 1.74 -4.54
N GLY A 112 4.97 2.18 -5.19
CA GLY A 112 6.07 2.89 -4.55
C GLY A 112 7.42 2.67 -5.24
N SER A 113 8.42 3.44 -4.84
CA SER A 113 9.78 3.39 -5.41
C SER A 113 10.47 2.03 -5.24
N VAL A 114 11.54 1.79 -5.99
CA VAL A 114 12.42 0.63 -5.79
C VAL A 114 13.02 0.68 -4.37
N ALA A 115 13.13 -0.47 -3.72
CA ALA A 115 13.66 -0.64 -2.36
C ALA A 115 12.91 0.06 -1.21
N VAL A 116 11.68 0.57 -1.43
CA VAL A 116 10.86 1.21 -0.37
C VAL A 116 10.13 0.20 0.55
N GLY A 117 10.30 -1.11 0.34
CA GLY A 117 9.64 -2.15 1.17
C GLY A 117 8.26 -2.63 0.68
N LYS A 118 7.92 -2.43 -0.61
CA LYS A 118 6.63 -2.88 -1.19
C LYS A 118 6.37 -4.37 -0.99
N SER A 119 7.38 -5.20 -1.27
CA SER A 119 7.25 -6.66 -1.20
C SER A 119 6.99 -7.12 0.23
N THR A 120 7.68 -6.52 1.21
CA THR A 120 7.47 -6.81 2.64
C THR A 120 6.10 -6.34 3.10
N THR A 121 5.68 -5.12 2.73
CA THR A 121 4.32 -4.61 3.00
C THR A 121 3.26 -5.56 2.46
N ALA A 122 3.40 -6.00 1.21
CA ALA A 122 2.45 -6.89 0.56
C ALA A 122 2.40 -8.27 1.22
N ARG A 123 3.54 -8.84 1.62
CA ARG A 123 3.62 -10.12 2.35
C ARG A 123 2.98 -10.04 3.74
N ILE A 124 3.24 -8.98 4.49
CA ILE A 124 2.62 -8.78 5.81
C ILE A 124 1.10 -8.63 5.66
N LEU A 125 0.64 -7.82 4.70
CA LEU A 125 -0.79 -7.66 4.45
C LEU A 125 -1.44 -8.96 3.97
N HIS A 126 -0.78 -9.72 3.11
CA HIS A 126 -1.23 -11.05 2.68
C HIS A 126 -1.51 -11.96 3.89
N GLU A 127 -0.52 -12.10 4.76
CA GLU A 127 -0.60 -12.92 5.97
C GLU A 127 -1.69 -12.45 6.93
N LEU A 128 -1.78 -11.14 7.17
CA LEU A 128 -2.83 -10.59 8.03
C LEU A 128 -4.22 -10.82 7.45
N LEU A 129 -4.40 -10.57 6.15
CA LEU A 129 -5.69 -10.67 5.47
C LEU A 129 -6.18 -12.13 5.38
N GLN A 130 -5.28 -13.09 5.17
CA GLN A 130 -5.60 -14.52 5.08
C GLN A 130 -6.15 -15.10 6.39
N ARG A 131 -5.81 -14.48 7.53
CA ARG A 131 -6.28 -14.90 8.86
C ARG A 131 -7.68 -14.37 9.20
N TRP A 132 -8.29 -13.53 8.37
CA TRP A 132 -9.67 -13.06 8.59
C TRP A 132 -10.70 -14.11 8.14
N PRO A 133 -11.74 -14.41 8.94
CA PRO A 133 -12.74 -15.43 8.60
C PRO A 133 -13.45 -15.23 7.26
N ASN A 134 -13.61 -13.96 6.85
CA ASN A 134 -14.34 -13.61 5.63
C ASN A 134 -13.49 -13.72 4.36
N HIS A 135 -12.18 -13.93 4.48
CA HIS A 135 -11.21 -13.94 3.38
C HIS A 135 -10.44 -15.27 3.30
N PRO A 136 -11.10 -16.38 2.91
CA PRO A 136 -10.48 -17.69 2.93
C PRO A 136 -9.35 -17.86 1.91
N LYS A 137 -9.27 -16.96 0.90
CA LYS A 137 -8.25 -16.98 -0.14
C LYS A 137 -7.74 -15.57 -0.39
N VAL A 138 -6.45 -15.38 -0.20
CA VAL A 138 -5.69 -14.18 -0.56
C VAL A 138 -4.53 -14.66 -1.41
N ASP A 139 -4.34 -14.04 -2.58
CA ASP A 139 -3.23 -14.36 -3.50
C ASP A 139 -2.33 -13.13 -3.62
N LEU A 140 -1.02 -13.33 -3.72
CA LEU A 140 -0.01 -12.28 -3.92
C LEU A 140 0.66 -12.44 -5.29
N ILE A 141 0.54 -11.40 -6.13
CA ILE A 141 1.15 -11.36 -7.48
C ILE A 141 2.04 -10.12 -7.59
N THR A 142 3.25 -10.31 -8.12
CA THR A 142 4.19 -9.21 -8.42
C THR A 142 4.06 -8.78 -9.88
N THR A 143 4.09 -7.48 -10.14
CA THR A 143 4.06 -6.94 -11.52
C THR A 143 5.33 -7.27 -12.32
N ASP A 144 6.41 -7.66 -11.65
CA ASP A 144 7.69 -8.02 -12.29
C ASP A 144 7.55 -9.20 -13.26
N GLY A 145 6.55 -10.08 -13.04
CA GLY A 145 6.15 -11.13 -13.99
C GLY A 145 5.77 -10.61 -15.36
N PHE A 146 5.32 -9.36 -15.45
CA PHE A 146 4.87 -8.73 -16.68
C PHE A 146 5.96 -7.87 -17.34
N LEU A 147 7.22 -7.94 -16.86
CA LEU A 147 8.35 -7.42 -17.61
C LEU A 147 8.54 -8.24 -18.89
N TYR A 148 8.97 -7.57 -19.97
CA TYR A 148 9.44 -8.30 -21.14
C TYR A 148 10.67 -9.16 -20.78
N PRO A 149 10.85 -10.34 -21.42
CA PRO A 149 12.05 -11.14 -21.26
C PRO A 149 13.31 -10.33 -21.61
N ASN A 150 14.45 -10.66 -21.00
CA ASN A 150 15.71 -9.94 -21.24
C ASN A 150 16.06 -9.85 -22.74
N ALA A 151 15.83 -10.91 -23.52
CA ALA A 151 16.09 -10.90 -24.96
C ALA A 151 15.27 -9.83 -25.71
N GLU A 152 14.01 -9.64 -25.33
CA GLU A 152 13.13 -8.62 -25.93
C GLU A 152 13.48 -7.21 -25.43
N LEU A 153 13.94 -7.08 -24.18
CA LEU A 153 14.47 -5.82 -23.67
C LEU A 153 15.78 -5.41 -24.37
N GLU A 154 16.65 -6.37 -24.68
CA GLU A 154 17.91 -6.15 -25.42
C GLU A 154 17.63 -5.73 -26.87
N GLU A 155 16.73 -6.44 -27.57
CA GLU A 155 16.32 -6.11 -28.94
C GLU A 155 15.73 -4.68 -29.03
N ARG A 156 15.06 -4.23 -27.96
CA ARG A 156 14.42 -2.91 -27.89
C ARG A 156 15.29 -1.81 -27.27
N ASP A 157 16.53 -2.10 -26.90
CA ASP A 157 17.42 -1.16 -26.18
C ASP A 157 16.80 -0.62 -24.87
N LEU A 158 16.05 -1.46 -24.16
CA LEU A 158 15.33 -1.13 -22.93
C LEU A 158 15.99 -1.70 -21.67
N MET A 159 17.16 -2.35 -21.78
CA MET A 159 17.84 -2.96 -20.63
C MET A 159 18.18 -1.95 -19.52
N GLN A 160 18.60 -0.74 -19.90
CA GLN A 160 18.89 0.35 -18.95
C GLN A 160 17.63 1.00 -18.37
N ARG A 161 16.46 0.69 -18.95
CA ARG A 161 15.14 1.21 -18.55
C ARG A 161 14.27 0.11 -17.96
N LYS A 162 14.86 -1.00 -17.53
CA LYS A 162 14.15 -2.08 -16.85
C LYS A 162 13.50 -1.56 -15.57
N GLY A 163 12.19 -1.76 -15.45
CA GLY A 163 11.37 -1.21 -14.37
C GLY A 163 10.64 0.11 -14.73
N PHE A 164 10.91 0.71 -15.89
CA PHE A 164 10.09 1.79 -16.44
C PHE A 164 8.88 1.24 -17.21
N PRO A 165 7.78 2.02 -17.39
CA PRO A 165 6.54 1.53 -18.01
C PRO A 165 6.73 0.79 -19.35
N GLU A 166 7.63 1.26 -20.20
CA GLU A 166 7.94 0.68 -21.51
C GLU A 166 8.62 -0.71 -21.45
N SER A 167 9.20 -1.07 -20.31
CA SER A 167 9.79 -2.40 -20.09
C SER A 167 8.77 -3.47 -19.69
N PHE A 168 7.49 -3.10 -19.51
CA PHE A 168 6.40 -4.01 -19.17
C PHE A 168 5.47 -4.29 -20.35
N ASP A 169 4.98 -5.51 -20.41
CA ASP A 169 3.80 -5.88 -21.21
C ASP A 169 2.52 -5.43 -20.47
N VAL A 170 2.24 -4.13 -20.58
CA VAL A 170 1.07 -3.49 -19.98
C VAL A 170 -0.24 -4.09 -20.50
N LYS A 171 -0.27 -4.53 -21.77
CA LYS A 171 -1.47 -5.15 -22.35
C LYS A 171 -1.79 -6.46 -21.65
N ARG A 172 -0.78 -7.30 -21.44
CA ARG A 172 -0.94 -8.56 -20.70
C ARG A 172 -1.32 -8.35 -19.24
N LEU A 173 -0.78 -7.32 -18.59
CA LEU A 173 -1.18 -6.96 -17.22
C LEU A 173 -2.65 -6.53 -17.16
N ILE A 174 -3.11 -5.68 -18.09
CA ILE A 174 -4.52 -5.26 -18.15
C ILE A 174 -5.43 -6.47 -18.42
N SER A 175 -5.07 -7.32 -19.38
CA SER A 175 -5.84 -8.54 -19.68
C SER A 175 -5.97 -9.44 -18.45
N PHE A 176 -4.86 -9.67 -17.75
CA PHE A 176 -4.83 -10.45 -16.52
C PHE A 176 -5.80 -9.90 -15.44
N LEU A 177 -5.77 -8.58 -15.21
CA LEU A 177 -6.68 -7.93 -14.26
C LEU A 177 -8.14 -7.98 -14.72
N SER A 178 -8.37 -7.85 -16.03
CA SER A 178 -9.69 -7.98 -16.64
C SER A 178 -10.27 -9.38 -16.46
N ASP A 179 -9.49 -10.43 -16.69
CA ASP A 179 -9.92 -11.83 -16.52
C ASP A 179 -10.29 -12.12 -15.06
N ILE A 180 -9.49 -11.62 -14.11
CA ILE A 180 -9.83 -11.69 -12.67
C ILE A 180 -11.15 -10.98 -12.40
N LYS A 181 -11.34 -9.76 -12.94
CA LYS A 181 -12.56 -8.99 -12.71
C LYS A 181 -13.79 -9.54 -13.42
N ALA A 182 -13.61 -10.28 -14.50
CA ALA A 182 -14.66 -11.03 -15.18
C ALA A 182 -15.12 -12.26 -14.37
N GLY A 183 -14.35 -12.67 -13.35
CA GLY A 183 -14.68 -13.83 -12.51
C GLY A 183 -14.28 -15.15 -13.16
N GLU A 184 -13.27 -15.14 -14.04
CA GLU A 184 -12.70 -16.35 -14.62
C GLU A 184 -12.20 -17.30 -13.53
N ARG A 185 -12.48 -18.60 -13.70
CA ARG A 185 -12.16 -19.60 -12.67
C ARG A 185 -10.65 -19.83 -12.51
N GLN A 186 -9.90 -19.67 -13.59
CA GLN A 186 -8.46 -19.86 -13.63
C GLN A 186 -7.85 -18.75 -14.47
N VAL A 187 -6.94 -17.98 -13.87
CA VAL A 187 -6.20 -16.92 -14.53
C VAL A 187 -4.72 -17.18 -14.31
N VAL A 188 -3.92 -17.12 -15.38
CA VAL A 188 -2.48 -17.43 -15.35
C VAL A 188 -1.68 -16.14 -15.35
N ALA A 189 -0.82 -15.97 -14.33
CA ALA A 189 0.17 -14.91 -14.29
C ALA A 189 1.54 -15.42 -14.76
N PRO A 190 2.30 -14.65 -15.55
CA PRO A 190 3.70 -14.93 -15.78
C PRO A 190 4.50 -14.80 -14.47
N VAL A 191 5.54 -15.63 -14.33
CA VAL A 191 6.44 -15.62 -13.16
C VAL A 191 7.79 -15.06 -13.59
N TYR A 192 8.33 -14.14 -12.78
CA TYR A 192 9.67 -13.61 -12.96
C TYR A 192 10.64 -14.27 -11.98
N SER A 193 11.77 -14.78 -12.48
CA SER A 193 12.90 -15.21 -11.64
C SER A 193 13.91 -14.08 -11.56
N HIS A 194 14.33 -13.74 -10.34
CA HIS A 194 15.47 -12.84 -10.12
C HIS A 194 16.83 -13.56 -10.20
N PHE A 195 16.83 -14.86 -10.50
CA PHE A 195 18.00 -15.73 -10.65
C PHE A 195 18.15 -16.18 -12.10
#